data_AF-A0A3D3G9I0-F1
#
_entry.id   AF-A0A3D3G9I0-F1
#
_cell.length_a   1.000
_cell.length_b   1.000
_cell.length_c   1.000
_cell.angle_alpha   90.00
_cell.angle_beta   90.00
_cell.angle_gamma   90.00
#
_symmetry.space_group_name_H-M   'P 1'
#
loop_
_entity.id
_entity.type
_entity.pdbx_description
1 polymer ?
#
loop_
_entity_poly.entity_id
_entity_poly.type
_entity_poly.pdbx_seq_one_letter_code
_entity_poly.pdbx_strand_id
1 'polypeptide(L)'
;MFQKLLSIFKITDLRNKILFVLGVFVVFRVMANIPIPGIDASRLHEFFEGNQLFGLLNLFTGGALDNLSLVMLGLGPYITAVIVLQLLTMIFPAFERMYKEEGEAGRQKFNQYGRMLAVPFALVQGYAFLTLLSRQGIIDRLAPLEYVTALGTVIAGTLFLMWLGELITEKGIGNGVSLLIFAGIVAEFPLNARQMFVDWDPTRTLPIASFFLMAFLIVAGVVFVTEARRNIPVSYAKRVRGNKMYGGSSTYLPLSVNPAGVIPIIFALSLLLFPGMIANFFLGADGIIGSVARFVVTYFDPSGWGYIVAYFLLVGVFTFFYTAVTFDPKSISTNLQKMGGFVPGVRPGSSTAEHISYILNRILLIGALFLGTVAVMPFLVQFVTEVTAFQFLLGGTALLIMVTVALETMRQIRAQLQMRDYDTF
;
A
#
# COMPACT_ATOMS: atom_id res chain seq x y z
N MET A 1 12.33 16.21 -17.52
CA MET A 1 11.00 15.75 -17.02
C MET A 1 9.88 16.76 -17.29
N PHE A 2 10.10 18.07 -17.08
CA PHE A 2 9.08 19.12 -17.28
C PHE A 2 8.44 19.17 -18.69
N GLN A 3 9.19 18.95 -19.76
CA GLN A 3 8.61 18.87 -21.11
C GLN A 3 7.61 17.71 -21.26
N LYS A 4 7.88 16.54 -20.65
CA LYS A 4 6.95 15.40 -20.65
C LYS A 4 5.69 15.66 -19.81
N LEU A 5 5.79 16.44 -18.73
CA LEU A 5 4.63 16.90 -17.95
C LEU A 5 3.71 17.80 -18.77
N LEU A 6 4.27 18.71 -19.57
CA LEU A 6 3.49 19.53 -20.52
C LEU A 6 2.87 18.69 -21.63
N SER A 7 3.53 17.61 -22.08
CA SER A 7 2.97 16.67 -23.07
C SER A 7 1.74 15.93 -22.54
N ILE A 8 1.65 15.65 -21.24
CA ILE A 8 0.48 14.99 -20.64
C ILE A 8 -0.78 15.82 -20.86
N PHE A 9 -0.71 17.14 -20.68
CA PHE A 9 -1.84 18.05 -20.87
C PHE A 9 -2.18 18.31 -22.34
N LYS A 10 -1.23 18.09 -23.26
CA LYS A 10 -1.48 18.17 -24.72
C LYS A 10 -2.25 16.97 -25.27
N ILE A 11 -2.23 15.85 -24.56
CA ILE A 11 -2.84 14.60 -25.03
C ILE A 11 -4.25 14.47 -24.48
N THR A 12 -5.24 14.55 -25.36
CA THR A 12 -6.67 14.52 -25.01
C THR A 12 -7.05 13.30 -24.17
N ASP A 13 -6.60 12.10 -24.53
CA ASP A 13 -6.94 10.87 -23.79
C ASP A 13 -6.34 10.83 -22.38
N LEU A 14 -5.04 11.11 -22.26
CA LEU A 14 -4.36 11.17 -20.95
C LEU A 14 -4.96 12.26 -20.07
N ARG A 15 -5.24 13.43 -20.65
CA ARG A 15 -5.92 14.53 -19.95
C ARG A 15 -7.29 14.10 -19.43
N ASN A 16 -8.12 13.47 -20.27
CA ASN A 16 -9.47 13.04 -19.87
C ASN A 16 -9.41 11.97 -18.77
N LYS A 17 -8.44 11.04 -18.85
CA LYS A 17 -8.22 10.06 -17.79
C LYS A 17 -7.78 10.73 -16.48
N ILE A 18 -6.85 11.69 -16.51
CA ILE A 18 -6.41 12.43 -15.32
C ILE A 18 -7.55 13.25 -14.72
N LEU A 19 -8.34 13.94 -15.55
CA LEU A 19 -9.51 14.68 -15.09
C LEU A 19 -10.55 13.76 -14.44
N PHE A 20 -10.75 12.56 -14.98
CA PHE A 20 -11.59 11.55 -14.35
C PHE A 20 -11.06 11.16 -12.97
N VAL A 21 -9.76 10.85 -12.84
CA VAL A 21 -9.15 10.52 -11.54
C VAL A 21 -9.27 11.67 -10.54
N LEU A 22 -9.04 12.91 -10.97
CA LEU A 22 -9.24 14.09 -10.13
C LEU A 22 -10.70 14.26 -9.72
N GLY A 23 -11.66 14.01 -10.61
CA GLY A 23 -13.08 14.00 -10.29
C GLY A 23 -13.43 12.94 -9.23
N VAL A 24 -12.86 11.73 -9.35
CA VAL A 24 -13.02 10.68 -8.35
C VAL A 24 -12.42 11.09 -6.99
N PHE A 25 -11.27 11.77 -6.97
CA PHE A 25 -10.69 12.30 -5.73
C PHE A 25 -11.59 13.32 -5.04
N VAL A 26 -12.27 14.18 -5.80
CA VAL A 26 -13.27 15.11 -5.25
C VAL A 26 -14.43 14.33 -4.62
N VAL A 27 -14.97 13.32 -5.29
CA VAL A 27 -16.05 12.47 -4.76
C VAL A 27 -15.61 11.74 -3.48
N PHE A 28 -14.40 11.15 -3.48
CA PHE A 28 -13.80 10.53 -2.30
C PHE A 28 -13.73 11.51 -1.13
N ARG A 29 -13.27 12.74 -1.37
CA ARG A 29 -13.15 13.77 -0.32
C ARG A 29 -14.48 14.25 0.21
N VAL A 30 -15.49 14.42 -0.65
CA VAL A 30 -16.84 14.76 -0.21
C VAL A 30 -17.36 13.67 0.73
N MET A 31 -17.21 12.40 0.38
CA MET A 31 -17.68 11.31 1.23
C MET A 31 -16.90 11.18 2.55
N ALA A 32 -15.59 11.42 2.54
CA ALA A 32 -14.77 11.44 3.75
C ALA A 32 -15.15 12.57 4.74
N ASN A 33 -15.92 13.56 4.29
CA ASN A 33 -16.40 14.67 5.11
C ASN A 33 -17.89 14.57 5.48
N ILE A 34 -18.64 13.58 4.97
CA ILE A 34 -20.03 13.37 5.37
C ILE A 34 -20.03 12.46 6.60
N PRO A 35 -20.36 12.97 7.81
CA PRO A 35 -20.39 12.17 9.02
C PRO A 35 -21.59 11.21 9.04
N ILE A 36 -21.44 10.09 9.74
CA ILE A 36 -22.58 9.21 10.04
C ILE A 36 -23.48 9.90 11.08
N PRO A 37 -24.81 9.86 10.93
CA PRO A 37 -25.74 10.45 11.90
C PRO A 37 -25.58 9.84 13.31
N GLY A 38 -25.61 10.67 14.35
CA GLY A 38 -25.59 10.22 15.76
C GLY A 38 -24.23 10.27 16.46
N ILE A 39 -23.26 11.03 15.94
CA ILE A 39 -21.89 11.07 16.45
C ILE A 39 -21.55 12.48 16.94
N ASP A 40 -20.94 12.57 18.12
CA ASP A 40 -20.36 13.80 18.66
C ASP A 40 -18.89 13.92 18.21
N ALA A 41 -18.62 14.83 17.27
CA ALA A 41 -17.29 15.06 16.73
C ALA A 41 -16.28 15.55 17.78
N SER A 42 -16.74 16.14 18.89
CA SER A 42 -15.85 16.66 19.94
C SER A 42 -15.22 15.54 20.77
N ARG A 43 -16.03 14.58 21.24
CA ARG A 43 -15.56 13.39 21.98
C ARG A 43 -14.70 12.46 21.14
N LEU A 44 -14.98 12.45 19.84
CA LEU A 44 -14.21 11.71 18.86
C LEU A 44 -12.79 12.28 18.79
N HIS A 45 -12.64 13.60 18.67
CA HIS A 45 -11.31 14.21 18.61
C HIS A 45 -10.46 13.87 19.85
N GLU A 46 -11.03 13.98 21.05
CA GLU A 46 -10.37 13.62 22.32
C GLU A 46 -9.97 12.13 22.37
N PHE A 47 -10.79 11.23 21.82
CA PHE A 47 -10.49 9.81 21.78
C PHE A 47 -9.30 9.46 20.86
N PHE A 48 -9.22 10.12 19.70
CA PHE A 48 -8.15 9.90 18.73
C PHE A 48 -6.83 10.52 19.18
N GLU A 49 -6.85 11.66 19.91
CA GLU A 49 -5.64 12.22 20.53
C GLU A 49 -5.00 11.25 21.54
N GLY A 50 -5.80 10.45 22.23
CA GLY A 50 -5.33 9.46 23.22
C GLY A 50 -4.85 8.12 22.63
N ASN A 51 -5.14 7.80 21.37
CA ASN A 51 -4.87 6.47 20.80
C ASN A 51 -4.09 6.51 19.47
N GLN A 52 -2.78 6.34 19.57
CA GLN A 52 -1.84 6.35 18.43
C GLN A 52 -2.15 5.29 17.35
N LEU A 53 -2.72 4.14 17.73
CA LEU A 53 -3.12 3.08 16.80
C LEU A 53 -4.21 3.54 15.81
N PHE A 54 -5.15 4.35 16.29
CA PHE A 54 -6.25 4.85 15.47
C PHE A 54 -5.81 5.99 14.54
N GLY A 55 -4.79 6.77 14.93
CA GLY A 55 -4.11 7.70 14.04
C GLY A 55 -3.49 7.00 12.82
N LEU A 56 -2.85 5.84 13.00
CA LEU A 56 -2.31 5.06 11.88
C LEU A 56 -3.42 4.54 10.95
N LEU A 57 -4.54 4.07 11.51
CA LEU A 57 -5.72 3.68 10.73
C LEU A 57 -6.28 4.87 9.93
N ASN A 58 -6.32 6.07 10.52
CA ASN A 58 -6.83 7.28 9.88
C ASN A 58 -6.03 7.67 8.63
N LEU A 59 -4.71 7.46 8.64
CA LEU A 59 -3.86 7.68 7.45
C LEU A 59 -4.27 6.81 6.26
N PHE A 60 -4.73 5.57 6.49
CA PHE A 60 -5.18 4.67 5.42
C PHE A 60 -6.59 4.98 4.93
N THR A 61 -7.40 5.63 5.76
CA THR A 61 -8.76 6.02 5.43
C THR A 61 -8.81 7.46 4.89
N GLY A 62 -7.70 8.21 5.01
CA GLY A 62 -7.51 9.54 4.43
C GLY A 62 -8.20 10.65 5.22
N GLY A 63 -8.21 10.56 6.55
CA GLY A 63 -8.91 11.50 7.42
C GLY A 63 -10.39 11.15 7.61
N ALA A 64 -10.84 10.03 7.03
CA ALA A 64 -12.23 9.60 7.09
C ALA A 64 -12.63 9.09 8.48
N LEU A 65 -11.65 8.76 9.34
CA LEU A 65 -11.89 8.37 10.73
C LEU A 65 -12.03 9.58 11.67
N ASP A 66 -11.31 10.68 11.40
CA ASP A 66 -11.40 11.91 12.21
C ASP A 66 -12.80 12.54 12.22
N ASN A 67 -13.58 12.31 11.16
CA ASN A 67 -14.97 12.78 11.07
C ASN A 67 -16.01 11.66 11.23
N LEU A 68 -15.59 10.42 11.55
CA LEU A 68 -16.42 9.20 11.45
C LEU A 68 -17.37 9.23 10.25
N SER A 69 -16.75 9.40 9.09
CA SER A 69 -17.48 9.58 7.85
C SER A 69 -18.17 8.31 7.38
N LEU A 70 -19.02 8.44 6.36
CA LEU A 70 -19.64 7.31 5.65
C LEU A 70 -18.61 6.25 5.22
N VAL A 71 -17.34 6.62 5.08
CA VAL A 71 -16.26 5.70 4.70
C VAL A 71 -15.16 5.57 5.74
N MET A 72 -15.55 5.51 7.01
CA MET A 72 -14.65 5.31 8.15
C MET A 72 -13.71 4.10 8.00
N LEU A 73 -14.09 3.02 7.30
CA LEU A 73 -13.22 1.84 7.10
C LEU A 73 -12.27 1.99 5.89
N GLY A 74 -12.44 3.04 5.08
CA GLY A 74 -11.66 3.28 3.88
C GLY A 74 -11.68 2.09 2.92
N LEU A 75 -10.50 1.73 2.43
CA LEU A 75 -10.29 0.56 1.56
C LEU A 75 -9.78 -0.67 2.34
N GLY A 76 -9.73 -0.59 3.69
CA GLY A 76 -9.17 -1.62 4.58
C GLY A 76 -9.77 -3.02 4.39
N PRO A 77 -11.11 -3.18 4.34
CA PRO A 77 -11.75 -4.48 4.11
C PRO A 77 -11.37 -5.11 2.76
N TYR A 78 -11.29 -4.32 1.69
CA TYR A 78 -10.90 -4.80 0.37
C TYR A 78 -9.43 -5.21 0.32
N ILE A 79 -8.54 -4.39 0.90
CA ILE A 79 -7.12 -4.70 0.99
C ILE A 79 -6.92 -6.01 1.75
N THR A 80 -7.62 -6.17 2.87
CA THR A 80 -7.60 -7.40 3.69
C THR A 80 -8.07 -8.61 2.87
N ALA A 81 -9.17 -8.48 2.12
CA ALA A 81 -9.67 -9.55 1.26
C ALA A 81 -8.67 -9.98 0.18
N VAL A 82 -8.03 -9.01 -0.49
CA VAL A 82 -7.03 -9.28 -1.53
C VAL A 82 -5.78 -9.91 -0.92
N ILE A 83 -5.34 -9.49 0.28
CA ILE A 83 -4.23 -10.10 1.02
C ILE A 83 -4.53 -11.57 1.29
N VAL A 84 -5.69 -11.86 1.85
CA VAL A 84 -6.09 -13.23 2.19
C VAL A 84 -6.12 -14.10 0.94
N LEU A 85 -6.67 -13.61 -0.17
CA LEU A 85 -6.65 -14.36 -1.44
C LEU A 85 -5.24 -14.56 -1.98
N GLN A 86 -4.36 -13.56 -1.89
CA GLN A 86 -2.97 -13.69 -2.33
C GLN A 86 -2.23 -14.74 -1.48
N LEU A 87 -2.45 -14.77 -0.17
CA LEU A 87 -1.93 -15.83 0.70
C LEU A 87 -2.47 -17.21 0.31
N LEU A 88 -3.76 -17.30 -0.03
CA LEU A 88 -4.40 -18.54 -0.46
C LEU A 88 -3.82 -19.09 -1.77
N THR A 89 -3.23 -18.26 -2.65
CA THR A 89 -2.58 -18.75 -3.88
C THR A 89 -1.44 -19.74 -3.60
N MET A 90 -0.73 -19.59 -2.49
CA MET A 90 0.40 -20.47 -2.16
C MET A 90 -0.04 -21.77 -1.49
N ILE A 91 -1.18 -21.74 -0.79
CA ILE A 91 -1.74 -22.91 -0.11
C ILE A 91 -2.55 -23.76 -1.09
N PHE A 92 -3.27 -23.11 -2.00
CA PHE A 92 -4.20 -23.75 -2.92
C PHE A 92 -3.77 -23.52 -4.38
N PRO A 93 -3.29 -24.56 -5.08
CA PRO A 93 -2.78 -24.44 -6.44
C PRO A 93 -3.87 -24.00 -7.45
N ALA A 94 -5.15 -24.17 -7.13
CA ALA A 94 -6.25 -23.68 -7.96
C ALA A 94 -6.23 -22.14 -8.09
N PHE A 95 -5.98 -21.42 -6.98
CA PHE A 95 -5.88 -19.97 -7.00
C PHE A 95 -4.58 -19.51 -7.67
N GLU A 96 -3.49 -20.25 -7.52
CA GLU A 96 -2.24 -19.98 -8.24
C GLU A 96 -2.42 -20.06 -9.77
N ARG A 97 -3.02 -21.16 -10.27
CA ARG A 97 -3.29 -21.34 -11.71
C ARG A 97 -4.19 -20.24 -12.26
N MET A 98 -5.24 -19.88 -11.52
CA MET A 98 -6.12 -18.78 -11.91
C MET A 98 -5.36 -17.44 -12.00
N TYR A 99 -4.46 -17.15 -11.06
CA TYR A 99 -3.73 -15.89 -11.05
C TYR A 99 -2.59 -15.81 -12.08
N LYS A 100 -1.93 -16.95 -12.36
CA LYS A 100 -0.71 -17.01 -13.20
C LYS A 100 -0.95 -17.56 -14.60
N GLU A 101 -1.80 -18.56 -14.77
CA GLU A 101 -1.95 -19.32 -16.02
C GLU A 101 -3.13 -18.84 -16.88
N GLU A 102 -4.25 -18.41 -16.27
CA GLU A 102 -5.46 -17.95 -16.97
C GLU A 102 -5.38 -16.52 -17.55
N GLY A 103 -4.25 -15.84 -17.39
CA GLY A 103 -4.02 -14.49 -17.94
C GLY A 103 -4.94 -13.42 -17.35
N GLU A 104 -5.42 -12.49 -18.18
CA GLU A 104 -6.26 -11.37 -17.73
C GLU A 104 -7.63 -11.82 -17.21
N ALA A 105 -8.26 -12.81 -17.86
CA ALA A 105 -9.55 -13.36 -17.44
C ALA A 105 -9.47 -14.00 -16.04
N GLY A 106 -8.36 -14.70 -15.76
CA GLY A 106 -8.09 -15.27 -14.43
C GLY A 106 -7.92 -14.20 -13.36
N ARG A 107 -7.18 -13.12 -13.65
CA ARG A 107 -7.03 -11.97 -12.74
C ARG A 107 -8.35 -11.26 -12.45
N GLN A 108 -9.24 -11.14 -13.43
CA GLN A 108 -10.57 -10.57 -13.22
C GLN A 108 -11.43 -11.45 -12.29
N LYS A 109 -11.41 -12.77 -12.45
CA LYS A 109 -12.07 -13.70 -11.51
C LYS A 109 -11.47 -13.62 -10.10
N PHE A 110 -10.14 -13.54 -10.00
CA PHE A 110 -9.45 -13.37 -8.72
C PHE A 110 -9.91 -12.09 -8.01
N ASN A 111 -10.01 -10.97 -8.74
CA ASN A 111 -10.53 -9.72 -8.21
C ASN A 111 -12.02 -9.83 -7.85
N GLN A 112 -12.82 -10.59 -8.59
CA GLN A 112 -14.22 -10.86 -8.24
C GLN A 112 -14.35 -11.57 -6.90
N TYR A 113 -13.53 -12.59 -6.62
CA TYR A 113 -13.48 -13.19 -5.29
C TYR A 113 -13.04 -12.21 -4.22
N GLY A 114 -12.09 -11.32 -4.53
CA GLY A 114 -11.65 -10.26 -3.62
C GLY A 114 -12.80 -9.33 -3.23
N ARG A 115 -13.61 -8.92 -4.22
CA ARG A 115 -14.83 -8.12 -3.99
C ARG A 115 -15.85 -8.86 -3.13
N MET A 116 -16.08 -10.15 -3.40
CA MET A 116 -17.01 -10.97 -2.63
C MET A 116 -16.57 -11.13 -1.17
N LEU A 117 -15.27 -11.28 -0.91
CA LEU A 117 -14.72 -11.39 0.44
C LEU A 117 -14.66 -10.05 1.18
N ALA A 118 -14.54 -8.93 0.47
CA ALA A 118 -14.52 -7.61 1.09
C ALA A 118 -15.83 -7.29 1.83
N VAL A 119 -16.98 -7.81 1.38
CA VAL A 119 -18.29 -7.60 2.03
C VAL A 119 -18.33 -8.19 3.45
N PRO A 120 -18.05 -9.50 3.70
CA PRO A 120 -18.00 -10.04 5.04
C PRO A 120 -16.89 -9.41 5.90
N PHE A 121 -15.74 -9.04 5.33
CA PHE A 121 -14.74 -8.28 6.07
C PHE A 121 -15.24 -6.91 6.51
N ALA A 122 -15.94 -6.18 5.64
CA ALA A 122 -16.53 -4.87 5.97
C ALA A 122 -17.63 -5.01 7.04
N LEU A 123 -18.43 -6.07 6.99
CA LEU A 123 -19.41 -6.40 8.02
C LEU A 123 -18.74 -6.60 9.38
N VAL A 124 -17.73 -7.46 9.46
CA VAL A 124 -17.04 -7.78 10.72
C VAL A 124 -16.26 -6.57 11.25
N GLN A 125 -15.49 -5.89 10.39
CA GLN A 125 -14.71 -4.72 10.79
C GLN A 125 -15.61 -3.54 11.17
N GLY A 126 -16.68 -3.28 10.41
CA GLY A 126 -17.65 -2.23 10.71
C GLY A 126 -18.38 -2.47 12.02
N TYR A 127 -18.84 -3.70 12.26
CA TYR A 127 -19.46 -4.10 13.52
C TYR A 127 -18.51 -3.94 14.70
N ALA A 128 -17.26 -4.42 14.56
CA ALA A 128 -16.25 -4.33 15.60
C ALA A 128 -15.95 -2.86 15.94
N PHE A 129 -15.79 -2.01 14.93
CA PHE A 129 -15.46 -0.60 15.10
C PHE A 129 -16.60 0.20 15.74
N LEU A 130 -17.84 0.04 15.25
CA LEU A 130 -19.01 0.71 15.85
C LEU A 130 -19.25 0.28 17.30
N THR A 131 -19.04 -1.01 17.61
CA THR A 131 -19.18 -1.52 18.98
C THR A 131 -18.09 -0.97 19.91
N LEU A 132 -16.86 -0.86 19.42
CA LEU A 132 -15.74 -0.28 20.16
C LEU A 132 -16.03 1.18 20.53
N LEU A 133 -16.49 1.97 19.56
CA LEU A 133 -16.80 3.38 19.76
C LEU A 133 -17.97 3.60 20.72
N SER A 134 -19.00 2.75 20.65
CA SER A 134 -20.13 2.79 21.58
C SER A 134 -19.70 2.41 23.01
N ARG A 135 -18.81 1.42 23.18
CA ARG A 135 -18.29 1.04 24.51
C ARG A 135 -17.42 2.12 25.14
N GLN A 136 -16.76 2.93 24.33
CA GLN A 136 -15.93 4.05 24.79
C GLN A 136 -16.72 5.34 25.01
N GLY A 137 -18.04 5.34 24.81
CA GLY A 137 -18.92 6.49 25.06
C GLY A 137 -18.81 7.62 24.03
N ILE A 138 -18.19 7.34 22.88
CA ILE A 138 -18.02 8.30 21.77
C ILE A 138 -19.32 8.43 20.98
N ILE A 139 -20.03 7.32 20.83
CA ILE A 139 -21.36 7.27 20.25
C ILE A 139 -22.33 6.98 21.38
N ASP A 140 -23.41 7.78 21.47
CA ASP A 140 -24.51 7.47 22.37
C ASP A 140 -25.07 6.07 22.04
N ARG A 141 -25.81 5.47 22.99
CA ARG A 141 -26.40 4.13 22.79
C ARG A 141 -27.39 4.18 21.62
N LEU A 142 -26.90 3.89 20.41
CA LEU A 142 -27.69 3.78 19.19
C LEU A 142 -28.81 2.78 19.41
N ALA A 143 -30.03 3.14 18.99
CA ALA A 143 -31.11 2.17 18.94
C ALA A 143 -30.72 1.02 17.99
N PRO A 144 -31.24 -0.22 18.18
CA PRO A 144 -30.90 -1.34 17.30
C PRO A 144 -31.11 -1.06 15.81
N LEU A 145 -32.13 -0.25 15.48
CA LEU A 145 -32.39 0.20 14.10
C LEU A 145 -31.30 1.15 13.59
N GLU A 146 -30.90 2.13 14.40
CA GLU A 146 -29.85 3.10 14.06
C GLU A 146 -28.50 2.40 13.86
N TYR A 147 -28.20 1.39 14.68
CA TYR A 147 -27.00 0.57 14.56
C TYR A 147 -26.95 -0.20 13.23
N VAL A 148 -28.06 -0.84 12.84
CA VAL A 148 -28.15 -1.55 11.55
C VAL A 148 -28.03 -0.57 10.39
N THR A 149 -28.65 0.60 10.47
CA THR A 149 -28.51 1.64 9.43
C THR A 149 -27.09 2.16 9.33
N ALA A 150 -26.43 2.45 10.46
CA ALA A 150 -25.04 2.91 10.49
C ALA A 150 -24.09 1.87 9.90
N LEU A 151 -24.25 0.60 10.30
CA LEU A 151 -23.45 -0.50 9.75
C LEU A 151 -23.67 -0.67 8.25
N GLY A 152 -24.93 -0.63 7.79
CA GLY A 152 -25.27 -0.70 6.37
C GLY A 152 -24.66 0.45 5.56
N THR A 153 -24.71 1.67 6.10
CA THR A 153 -24.11 2.86 5.50
C THR A 153 -22.59 2.76 5.39
N VAL A 154 -21.91 2.28 6.43
CA VAL A 154 -20.45 2.08 6.43
C VAL A 154 -20.03 1.05 5.39
N ILE A 155 -20.75 -0.07 5.31
CA ILE A 155 -20.49 -1.11 4.32
C ILE A 155 -20.71 -0.56 2.91
N ALA A 156 -21.83 0.12 2.68
CA ALA A 156 -22.12 0.75 1.39
C ALA A 156 -21.03 1.77 0.99
N GLY A 157 -20.60 2.63 1.91
CA GLY A 157 -19.53 3.59 1.68
C GLY A 157 -18.20 2.93 1.33
N THR A 158 -17.83 1.86 2.05
CA THR A 158 -16.59 1.09 1.79
C THR A 158 -16.63 0.41 0.43
N LEU A 159 -17.75 -0.25 0.08
CA LEU A 159 -17.92 -0.90 -1.23
C LEU A 159 -17.94 0.12 -2.37
N PHE A 160 -18.51 1.30 -2.13
CA PHE A 160 -18.52 2.37 -3.12
C PHE A 160 -17.10 2.94 -3.35
N LEU A 161 -16.27 3.09 -2.31
CA LEU A 161 -14.86 3.46 -2.52
C LEU A 161 -14.06 2.40 -3.26
N MET A 162 -14.29 1.12 -2.94
CA MET A 162 -13.69 0.03 -3.70
C MET A 162 -14.03 0.14 -5.19
N TRP A 163 -15.31 0.36 -5.50
CA TRP A 163 -15.77 0.55 -6.88
C TRP A 163 -15.11 1.76 -7.56
N LEU A 164 -14.97 2.89 -6.86
CA LEU A 164 -14.23 4.05 -7.37
C LEU A 164 -12.74 3.72 -7.66
N GLY A 165 -12.11 2.91 -6.79
CA GLY A 165 -10.74 2.43 -7.01
C GLY A 165 -10.61 1.52 -8.23
N GLU A 166 -11.58 0.63 -8.44
CA GLU A 166 -11.63 -0.22 -9.65
C GLU A 166 -11.83 0.62 -10.91
N LEU A 167 -12.73 1.61 -10.88
CA LEU A 167 -12.93 2.53 -12.01
C LEU A 167 -11.66 3.30 -12.39
N ILE A 168 -10.88 3.78 -11.41
CA ILE A 168 -9.59 4.42 -11.69
C ILE A 168 -8.64 3.43 -12.38
N THR A 169 -8.61 2.19 -11.89
CA THR A 169 -7.76 1.13 -12.45
C THR A 169 -8.15 0.78 -13.89
N GLU A 170 -9.45 0.71 -14.20
CA GLU A 170 -9.96 0.48 -15.56
C GLU A 170 -9.61 1.60 -16.54
N LYS A 171 -9.54 2.85 -16.08
CA LYS A 171 -9.05 3.97 -16.91
C LYS A 171 -7.55 3.87 -17.21
N GLY A 172 -6.82 3.04 -16.48
CA GLY A 172 -5.43 2.70 -16.76
C GLY A 172 -4.43 3.77 -16.33
N ILE A 173 -4.73 4.57 -15.31
CA ILE A 173 -3.74 5.42 -14.64
C ILE A 173 -3.46 4.80 -13.27
N GLY A 174 -2.41 4.00 -13.15
CA GLY A 174 -2.01 3.44 -11.85
C GLY A 174 -2.90 2.32 -11.34
N ASN A 175 -2.61 1.91 -10.11
CA ASN A 175 -3.52 1.13 -9.30
C ASN A 175 -4.45 2.10 -8.55
N GLY A 176 -5.75 2.04 -8.80
CA GLY A 176 -6.71 2.99 -8.25
C GLY A 176 -6.86 2.92 -6.73
N VAL A 177 -6.71 1.74 -6.13
CA VAL A 177 -6.71 1.60 -4.67
C VAL A 177 -5.52 2.34 -4.05
N SER A 178 -4.33 2.17 -4.64
CA SER A 178 -3.12 2.88 -4.20
C SER A 178 -3.23 4.39 -4.39
N LEU A 179 -3.86 4.85 -5.48
CA LEU A 179 -4.10 6.26 -5.75
C LEU A 179 -5.11 6.90 -4.78
N LEU A 180 -6.13 6.17 -4.36
CA LEU A 180 -7.07 6.66 -3.34
C LEU A 180 -6.39 6.79 -1.97
N ILE A 181 -5.56 5.82 -1.57
CA ILE A 181 -4.75 5.93 -0.34
C ILE A 181 -3.80 7.13 -0.44
N PHE A 182 -3.13 7.29 -1.58
CA PHE A 182 -2.27 8.45 -1.85
C PHE A 182 -3.04 9.78 -1.70
N ALA A 183 -4.24 9.89 -2.28
CA ALA A 183 -5.08 11.08 -2.15
C ALA A 183 -5.53 11.32 -0.70
N GLY A 184 -5.75 10.25 0.07
CA GLY A 184 -6.00 10.27 1.51
C GLY A 184 -4.87 10.94 2.29
N ILE A 185 -3.66 10.40 2.15
CA ILE A 185 -2.46 10.89 2.83
C ILE A 185 -2.14 12.35 2.43
N VAL A 186 -2.19 12.65 1.12
CA VAL A 186 -1.75 13.95 0.62
C VAL A 186 -2.65 15.09 1.07
N ALA A 187 -3.95 14.88 1.28
CA ALA A 187 -4.83 15.97 1.68
C ALA A 187 -4.89 16.25 3.20
N GLU A 188 -4.26 15.42 4.03
CA GLU A 188 -3.98 15.78 5.43
C GLU A 188 -2.77 16.73 5.54
N PHE A 189 -1.85 16.67 4.57
CA PHE A 189 -0.62 17.46 4.56
C PHE A 189 -0.84 18.99 4.70
N PRO A 190 -1.81 19.63 4.00
CA PRO A 190 -2.04 21.07 4.14
C PRO A 190 -2.55 21.46 5.53
N LEU A 191 -3.40 20.63 6.15
CA LEU A 191 -3.95 20.88 7.48
C LEU A 191 -2.83 20.81 8.52
N ASN A 192 -2.00 19.78 8.41
CA ASN A 192 -0.86 19.53 9.28
C ASN A 192 0.21 20.63 9.14
N ALA A 193 0.49 21.06 7.90
CA ALA A 193 1.38 22.19 7.65
C ALA A 193 0.85 23.47 8.27
N ARG A 194 -0.46 23.75 8.16
CA ARG A 194 -1.09 24.92 8.78
C ARG A 194 -0.97 24.89 10.30
N GLN A 195 -1.28 23.77 10.94
CA GLN A 195 -1.11 23.62 12.40
C GLN A 195 0.34 23.90 12.82
N MET A 196 1.31 23.36 12.07
CA MET A 196 2.73 23.60 12.33
C MET A 196 3.13 25.08 12.22
N PHE A 197 2.52 25.84 11.31
CA PHE A 197 2.76 27.29 11.18
C PHE A 197 2.06 28.11 12.28
N VAL A 198 0.90 27.67 12.76
CA VAL A 198 0.12 28.37 13.79
C VAL A 198 0.73 28.14 15.17
N ASP A 199 1.18 26.92 15.47
CA ASP A 199 1.80 26.54 16.74
C ASP A 199 3.32 26.79 16.77
N TRP A 200 3.79 27.77 15.98
CA TRP A 200 5.21 28.07 15.82
C TRP A 200 5.79 28.70 17.10
N ASP A 201 6.54 27.90 17.84
CA ASP A 201 7.30 28.31 19.02
C ASP A 201 8.82 28.31 18.68
N PRO A 202 9.59 29.37 19.01
CA PRO A 202 11.04 29.42 18.82
C PRO A 202 11.80 28.21 19.39
N THR A 203 11.26 27.60 20.45
CA THR A 203 11.81 26.41 21.11
C THR A 203 11.70 25.14 20.26
N ARG A 204 10.78 25.12 19.28
CA ARG A 204 10.51 23.98 18.37
C ARG A 204 11.24 24.08 17.03
N THR A 205 12.06 25.11 16.82
CA THR A 205 12.80 25.32 15.56
C THR A 205 13.82 24.22 15.25
N LEU A 206 14.58 23.74 16.24
CA LEU A 206 15.56 22.66 16.06
C LEU A 206 14.88 21.32 15.71
N PRO A 207 13.80 20.90 16.42
CA PRO A 207 13.01 19.72 16.03
C PRO A 207 12.40 19.83 14.63
N ILE A 208 11.84 20.97 14.25
CA ILE A 208 11.22 21.14 12.93
C ILE A 208 12.28 21.06 11.81
N ALA A 209 13.45 21.66 12.02
CA ALA A 209 14.55 21.58 11.05
C ALA A 209 15.10 20.15 10.90
N SER A 210 15.28 19.42 12.01
CA SER A 210 15.72 18.02 11.98
C SER A 210 14.69 17.11 11.30
N PHE A 211 13.41 17.41 11.47
CA PHE A 211 12.31 16.73 10.79
C PHE A 211 12.36 16.89 9.26
N PHE A 212 12.48 18.11 8.73
CA PHE A 212 12.56 18.32 7.28
C PHE A 212 13.79 17.62 6.68
N LEU A 213 14.92 17.65 7.38
CA LEU A 213 16.13 16.95 6.97
C LEU A 213 15.90 15.43 6.92
N MET A 214 15.29 14.85 7.96
CA MET A 214 14.99 13.42 8.03
C MET A 214 13.99 13.00 6.96
N ALA A 215 12.91 13.76 6.76
CA ALA A 215 11.92 13.53 5.72
C ALA A 215 12.58 13.52 4.34
N PHE A 216 13.45 14.50 4.07
CA PHE A 216 14.22 14.56 2.83
C PHE A 216 15.14 13.34 2.65
N LEU A 217 15.86 12.92 3.70
CA LEU A 217 16.72 11.74 3.66
C LEU A 217 15.93 10.45 3.41
N ILE A 218 14.77 10.30 4.04
CA ILE A 218 13.88 9.16 3.82
C ILE A 218 13.39 9.15 2.37
N VAL A 219 12.87 10.27 1.86
CA VAL A 219 12.42 10.37 0.45
C VAL A 219 13.57 10.03 -0.50
N ALA A 220 14.75 10.61 -0.30
CA ALA A 220 15.91 10.38 -1.14
C ALA A 220 16.34 8.90 -1.13
N GLY A 221 16.40 8.29 0.06
CA GLY A 221 16.71 6.86 0.21
C GLY A 221 15.68 5.98 -0.49
N VAL A 222 14.39 6.26 -0.30
CA VAL A 222 13.30 5.49 -0.90
C VAL A 222 13.33 5.59 -2.42
N VAL A 223 13.51 6.79 -2.97
CA VAL A 223 13.64 6.99 -4.42
C VAL A 223 14.85 6.24 -4.96
N PHE A 224 16.00 6.33 -4.28
CA PHE A 224 17.24 5.66 -4.69
C PHE A 224 17.05 4.15 -4.78
N VAL A 225 16.50 3.52 -3.73
CA VAL A 225 16.30 2.06 -3.71
C VAL A 225 15.19 1.61 -4.65
N THR A 226 14.12 2.41 -4.79
CA THR A 226 12.99 2.07 -5.66
C THR A 226 13.36 2.16 -7.15
N GLU A 227 14.24 3.09 -7.54
CA GLU A 227 14.77 3.18 -8.91
C GLU A 227 15.99 2.27 -9.15
N ALA A 228 16.62 1.74 -8.10
CA ALA A 228 17.75 0.83 -8.26
C ALA A 228 17.33 -0.46 -8.97
N ARG A 229 18.13 -0.85 -9.97
CA ARG A 229 17.92 -2.06 -10.77
C ARG A 229 19.23 -2.80 -10.97
N ARG A 230 19.18 -4.13 -10.87
CA ARG A 230 20.22 -5.03 -11.32
C ARG A 230 19.92 -5.48 -12.74
N ASN A 231 20.77 -5.09 -13.67
CA ASN A 231 20.65 -5.51 -15.07
C ASN A 231 21.36 -6.85 -15.25
N ILE A 232 20.60 -7.90 -15.61
CA ILE A 232 21.16 -9.20 -16.00
C ILE A 232 21.36 -9.20 -17.52
N PRO A 233 22.59 -9.39 -18.04
CA PRO A 233 22.80 -9.41 -19.48
C PRO A 233 22.08 -10.61 -20.12
N VAL A 234 21.37 -10.37 -21.21
CA VAL A 234 20.68 -11.38 -22.00
C VAL A 234 21.10 -11.21 -23.46
N SER A 235 21.38 -12.32 -24.11
CA SER A 235 21.65 -12.37 -25.55
C SER A 235 20.53 -13.12 -26.24
N TYR A 236 20.02 -12.56 -27.35
CA TYR A 236 19.10 -13.28 -28.22
C TYR A 236 19.86 -14.04 -29.29
N ALA A 237 19.43 -15.27 -29.55
CA ALA A 237 20.03 -16.13 -30.55
C ALA A 237 20.01 -15.46 -31.93
N LYS A 238 21.17 -15.48 -32.60
CA LYS A 238 21.35 -14.92 -33.93
C LYS A 238 20.72 -15.83 -34.97
N ARG A 239 20.08 -15.27 -36.00
CA ARG A 239 19.72 -16.04 -37.21
C ARG A 239 20.84 -15.85 -38.23
N VAL A 240 21.62 -16.91 -38.47
CA VAL A 240 22.61 -16.91 -39.54
C VAL A 240 21.90 -17.27 -40.85
N ARG A 241 21.98 -16.38 -41.85
CA ARG A 241 21.47 -16.65 -43.22
C ARG A 241 22.57 -16.31 -44.23
N GLY A 242 23.19 -17.34 -44.82
CA GLY A 242 24.34 -17.19 -45.72
C GLY A 242 25.61 -16.73 -44.98
N ASN A 243 26.45 -15.91 -45.63
CA ASN A 243 27.69 -15.37 -45.07
C ASN A 243 27.51 -14.10 -44.20
N LYS A 244 26.27 -13.63 -44.00
CA LYS A 244 25.99 -12.42 -43.21
C LYS A 244 25.29 -12.79 -41.92
N MET A 245 25.90 -12.38 -40.80
CA MET A 245 25.34 -12.54 -39.47
C MET A 245 24.31 -11.42 -39.24
N TYR A 246 23.03 -11.77 -39.20
CA TYR A 246 21.96 -10.84 -38.83
C TYR A 246 21.53 -11.11 -37.38
N GLY A 247 21.52 -10.05 -36.58
CA GLY A 247 21.01 -10.10 -35.21
C GLY A 247 22.01 -10.59 -34.15
N GLY A 248 21.53 -10.58 -32.91
CA GLY A 248 22.30 -10.74 -31.68
C GLY A 248 22.61 -9.40 -31.02
N SER A 249 21.56 -8.65 -30.70
CA SER A 249 21.69 -7.53 -29.77
C SER A 249 21.86 -8.12 -28.38
N SER A 250 22.96 -7.78 -27.70
CA SER A 250 23.04 -7.90 -26.25
C SER A 250 22.04 -6.91 -25.66
N THR A 251 21.12 -7.40 -24.84
CA THR A 251 20.25 -6.56 -24.02
C THR A 251 20.48 -6.89 -22.55
N TYR A 252 19.67 -6.31 -21.69
CA TYR A 252 19.60 -6.71 -20.29
C TYR A 252 18.15 -6.92 -19.86
N LEU A 253 17.95 -7.86 -18.95
CA LEU A 253 16.74 -8.02 -18.16
C LEU A 253 16.91 -7.21 -16.87
N PRO A 254 16.21 -6.07 -16.70
CA PRO A 254 16.29 -5.29 -15.48
C PRO A 254 15.49 -5.95 -14.36
N LEU A 255 16.16 -6.31 -13.27
CA LEU A 255 15.51 -6.70 -12.02
C LEU A 255 15.56 -5.54 -11.03
N SER A 256 14.40 -5.03 -10.62
CA SER A 256 14.32 -3.99 -9.59
C SER A 256 14.81 -4.50 -8.24
N VAL A 257 15.42 -3.63 -7.43
CA VAL A 257 15.88 -4.00 -6.08
C VAL A 257 14.71 -4.32 -5.15
N ASN A 258 13.63 -3.56 -5.28
CA ASN A 258 12.36 -3.83 -4.62
C ASN A 258 11.25 -4.01 -5.68
N PRO A 259 11.05 -5.22 -6.20
CA PRO A 259 9.95 -5.51 -7.11
C PRO A 259 8.58 -5.43 -6.42
N ALA A 260 8.52 -5.61 -5.10
CA ALA A 260 7.29 -5.67 -4.32
C ALA A 260 6.62 -4.29 -4.08
N GLY A 261 7.36 -3.20 -4.27
CA GLY A 261 6.86 -1.85 -4.02
C GLY A 261 6.52 -1.65 -2.53
N VAL A 262 5.36 -1.07 -2.26
CA VAL A 262 4.89 -0.77 -0.89
C VAL A 262 3.92 -1.82 -0.35
N ILE A 263 3.45 -2.73 -1.19
CA ILE A 263 2.43 -3.71 -0.82
C ILE A 263 2.83 -4.52 0.43
N PRO A 264 4.08 -4.99 0.59
CA PRO A 264 4.52 -5.67 1.81
C PRO A 264 4.35 -4.85 3.10
N ILE A 265 4.55 -3.54 3.05
CA ILE A 265 4.43 -2.63 4.19
C ILE A 265 2.98 -2.55 4.64
N ILE A 266 2.07 -2.44 3.66
CA ILE A 266 0.61 -2.43 3.91
C ILE A 266 0.18 -3.77 4.53
N PHE A 267 0.74 -4.89 4.04
CA PHE A 267 0.41 -6.23 4.53
C PHE A 267 0.87 -6.42 5.97
N ALA A 268 2.13 -6.06 6.27
CA ALA A 268 2.68 -6.12 7.62
C ALA A 268 1.84 -5.30 8.61
N LEU A 269 1.44 -4.08 8.21
CA LEU A 269 0.64 -3.21 9.06
C LEU A 269 -0.77 -3.77 9.27
N SER A 270 -1.45 -4.23 8.20
CA SER A 270 -2.79 -4.84 8.32
C SER A 270 -2.79 -6.08 9.22
N LEU A 271 -1.75 -6.92 9.15
CA LEU A 271 -1.62 -8.10 9.98
C LEU A 271 -1.36 -7.74 11.45
N LEU A 272 -0.60 -6.68 11.73
CA LEU A 272 -0.36 -6.21 13.10
C LEU A 272 -1.60 -5.55 13.73
N LEU A 273 -2.38 -4.82 12.94
CA LEU A 273 -3.61 -4.19 13.44
C LEU A 273 -4.69 -5.22 13.78
N PHE A 274 -4.73 -6.35 13.08
CA PHE A 274 -5.81 -7.33 13.21
C PHE A 274 -5.94 -7.95 14.62
N PRO A 275 -4.87 -8.49 15.25
CA PRO A 275 -4.92 -8.97 16.63
C PRO A 275 -5.30 -7.86 17.61
N GLY A 276 -4.78 -6.65 17.43
CA GLY A 276 -5.10 -5.50 18.28
C GLY A 276 -6.60 -5.17 18.25
N MET A 277 -7.22 -5.17 17.06
CA MET A 277 -8.66 -4.94 16.93
C MET A 277 -9.49 -6.02 17.62
N ILE A 278 -9.13 -7.30 17.46
CA ILE A 278 -9.83 -8.41 18.12
C ILE A 278 -9.63 -8.34 19.64
N ALA A 279 -8.42 -8.10 20.11
CA ALA A 279 -8.12 -8.04 21.54
C ALA A 279 -8.88 -6.89 22.22
N ASN A 280 -9.00 -5.73 21.57
CA ASN A 280 -9.81 -4.62 22.08
C ASN A 280 -11.29 -5.00 22.30
N PHE A 281 -11.85 -5.92 21.51
CA PHE A 281 -13.21 -6.41 21.69
C PHE A 281 -13.37 -7.23 22.99
N PHE A 282 -12.33 -7.95 23.40
CA PHE A 282 -12.33 -8.84 24.57
C PHE A 282 -11.76 -8.22 25.86
N LEU A 283 -11.37 -6.95 25.85
CA LEU A 283 -10.83 -6.25 27.03
C LEU A 283 -11.80 -6.22 28.23
N GLY A 284 -13.10 -6.31 27.99
CA GLY A 284 -14.15 -6.36 29.03
C GLY A 284 -14.66 -7.76 29.38
N ALA A 285 -14.05 -8.83 28.83
CA ALA A 285 -14.42 -10.20 29.16
C ALA A 285 -13.61 -10.71 30.36
N ASP A 286 -14.27 -11.29 31.36
CA ASP A 286 -13.59 -11.92 32.50
C ASP A 286 -13.00 -13.29 32.14
N GLY A 287 -11.85 -13.64 32.74
CA GLY A 287 -11.18 -14.93 32.58
C GLY A 287 -9.92 -14.90 31.68
N ILE A 288 -9.50 -16.09 31.21
CA ILE A 288 -8.28 -16.29 30.39
C ILE A 288 -8.33 -15.48 29.08
N ILE A 289 -9.53 -15.29 28.53
CA ILE A 289 -9.75 -14.53 27.29
C ILE A 289 -9.42 -13.05 27.49
N GLY A 290 -9.80 -12.47 28.64
CA GLY A 290 -9.49 -11.08 28.99
C GLY A 290 -8.03 -10.83 29.35
N SER A 291 -7.32 -11.81 29.91
CA SER A 291 -5.88 -11.69 30.17
C SER A 291 -5.05 -11.81 28.89
N VAL A 292 -5.43 -12.70 27.96
CA VAL A 292 -4.83 -12.76 26.62
C VAL A 292 -5.10 -11.48 25.84
N ALA A 293 -6.33 -10.95 25.90
CA ALA A 293 -6.67 -9.69 25.26
C ALA A 293 -5.82 -8.52 25.79
N ARG A 294 -5.65 -8.40 27.11
CA ARG A 294 -4.76 -7.41 27.72
C ARG A 294 -3.31 -7.59 27.30
N PHE A 295 -2.81 -8.83 27.29
CA PHE A 295 -1.45 -9.11 26.83
C PHE A 295 -1.24 -8.66 25.38
N VAL A 296 -2.18 -8.97 24.48
CA VAL A 296 -2.10 -8.57 23.08
C VAL A 296 -2.14 -7.04 22.94
N VAL A 297 -3.03 -6.34 23.65
CA VAL A 297 -3.11 -4.88 23.57
C VAL A 297 -1.85 -4.21 24.09
N THR A 298 -1.28 -4.68 25.20
CA THR A 298 -0.04 -4.12 25.76
C THR A 298 1.19 -4.43 24.90
N TYR A 299 1.28 -5.63 24.33
CA TYR A 299 2.47 -6.04 23.56
C TYR A 299 2.45 -5.53 22.11
N PHE A 300 1.27 -5.33 21.53
CA PHE A 300 1.07 -4.75 20.19
C PHE A 300 0.76 -3.25 20.22
N ASP A 301 1.06 -2.57 21.33
CA ASP A 301 1.02 -1.10 21.38
C ASP A 301 2.07 -0.52 20.40
N PRO A 302 1.68 0.38 19.47
CA PRO A 302 2.59 1.04 18.54
C PRO A 302 3.82 1.72 19.19
N SER A 303 3.72 2.11 20.47
CA SER A 303 4.82 2.70 21.23
C SER A 303 5.78 1.68 21.86
N GLY A 304 5.48 0.38 21.76
CA GLY A 304 6.30 -0.69 22.30
C GLY A 304 7.43 -1.11 21.37
N TRP A 305 8.61 -1.39 21.93
CA TRP A 305 9.73 -2.01 21.18
C TRP A 305 9.33 -3.36 20.54
N GLY A 306 8.44 -4.10 21.19
CA GLY A 306 7.89 -5.37 20.66
C GLY A 306 7.16 -5.18 19.33
N TYR A 307 6.30 -4.16 19.24
CA TYR A 307 5.59 -3.82 18.00
C TYR A 307 6.55 -3.45 16.88
N ILE A 308 7.57 -2.64 17.18
CA ILE A 308 8.54 -2.17 16.20
C ILE A 308 9.38 -3.31 15.62
N VAL A 309 9.89 -4.20 16.48
CA VAL A 309 10.66 -5.36 16.03
C VAL A 309 9.78 -6.33 15.24
N ALA A 310 8.55 -6.57 15.70
CA ALA A 310 7.59 -7.38 14.96
C ALA A 310 7.27 -6.76 13.60
N TYR A 311 7.11 -5.44 13.53
CA TYR A 311 6.86 -4.72 12.29
C TYR A 311 8.03 -4.80 11.32
N PHE A 312 9.26 -4.58 11.78
CA PHE A 312 10.46 -4.76 10.97
C PHE A 312 10.54 -6.16 10.36
N LEU A 313 10.35 -7.19 11.19
CA LEU A 313 10.41 -8.59 10.76
C LEU A 313 9.29 -8.94 9.78
N LEU A 314 8.07 -8.51 10.06
CA LEU A 314 6.93 -8.74 9.18
C LEU A 314 7.11 -8.05 7.82
N VAL A 315 7.58 -6.80 7.78
CA VAL A 315 7.89 -6.12 6.52
C VAL A 315 8.93 -6.91 5.73
N GLY A 316 9.98 -7.41 6.39
CA GLY A 316 10.98 -8.26 5.76
C GLY A 316 10.38 -9.54 5.17
N VAL A 317 9.65 -10.31 5.98
CA VAL A 317 8.98 -11.56 5.58
C VAL A 317 8.01 -11.32 4.44
N PHE A 318 7.16 -10.30 4.52
CA PHE A 318 6.20 -9.98 3.47
C PHE A 318 6.87 -9.50 2.17
N THR A 319 8.04 -8.87 2.25
CA THR A 319 8.79 -8.47 1.06
C THR A 319 9.30 -9.68 0.29
N PHE A 320 9.84 -10.69 1.01
CA PHE A 320 10.22 -11.97 0.42
C PHE A 320 9.01 -12.73 -0.10
N PHE A 321 7.96 -12.82 0.70
CA PHE A 321 6.73 -13.53 0.36
C PHE A 321 6.08 -12.96 -0.91
N TYR A 322 5.81 -11.65 -0.94
CA TYR A 322 5.14 -11.02 -2.07
C TYR A 322 5.98 -11.13 -3.34
N THR A 323 7.31 -10.98 -3.23
CA THR A 323 8.18 -11.15 -4.40
C THR A 323 8.17 -12.59 -4.90
N ALA A 324 8.22 -13.59 -4.02
CA ALA A 324 8.20 -15.00 -4.44
C ALA A 324 6.89 -15.36 -5.19
N VAL A 325 5.77 -14.76 -4.80
CA VAL A 325 4.48 -14.97 -5.47
C VAL A 325 4.42 -14.29 -6.84
N THR A 326 4.93 -13.07 -6.94
CA THR A 326 4.81 -12.23 -8.15
C THR A 326 5.92 -12.43 -9.17
N PHE A 327 7.14 -12.73 -8.72
CA PHE A 327 8.32 -12.98 -9.54
C PHE A 327 8.71 -14.44 -9.46
N ASP A 328 8.16 -15.26 -10.35
CA ASP A 328 8.58 -16.66 -10.51
C ASP A 328 9.77 -16.78 -11.48
N PRO A 329 11.00 -17.10 -11.01
CA PRO A 329 12.18 -17.25 -11.87
C PRO A 329 12.00 -18.31 -12.97
N LYS A 330 11.18 -19.34 -12.72
CA LYS A 330 10.92 -20.42 -13.68
C LYS A 330 10.08 -19.93 -14.86
N SER A 331 9.05 -19.13 -14.58
CA SER A 331 8.26 -18.48 -15.63
C SER A 331 9.12 -17.53 -16.48
N ILE A 332 9.99 -16.74 -15.83
CA ILE A 332 10.88 -15.78 -16.51
C ILE A 332 11.88 -16.52 -17.41
N SER A 333 12.52 -17.59 -16.92
CA SER A 333 13.47 -18.36 -17.73
C SER A 333 12.79 -19.05 -18.91
N THR A 334 11.59 -19.58 -18.72
CA THR A 334 10.81 -20.23 -19.78
C THR A 334 10.40 -19.21 -20.84
N ASN A 335 9.95 -18.02 -20.43
CA ASN A 335 9.61 -16.94 -21.35
C ASN A 335 10.84 -16.43 -22.11
N LEU A 336 11.99 -16.31 -21.42
CA LEU A 336 13.26 -15.96 -22.05
C LEU A 336 13.64 -16.96 -23.15
N GLN A 337 13.51 -18.26 -22.84
CA GLN A 337 13.78 -19.35 -23.78
C GLN A 337 12.80 -19.33 -24.96
N LYS A 338 11.51 -19.12 -24.73
CA LYS A 338 10.48 -18.99 -25.78
C LYS A 338 10.77 -17.83 -26.74
N MET A 339 11.33 -16.72 -26.22
CA MET A 339 11.77 -15.58 -27.04
C MET A 339 13.13 -15.80 -27.74
N GLY A 340 13.76 -16.96 -27.58
CA GLY A 340 15.10 -17.25 -28.11
C GLY A 340 16.23 -16.50 -27.39
N GLY A 341 15.96 -15.97 -26.19
CA GLY A 341 16.92 -15.31 -25.33
C GLY A 341 17.62 -16.31 -24.39
N PHE A 342 18.87 -16.02 -24.03
CA PHE A 342 19.62 -16.76 -23.03
C PHE A 342 20.56 -15.85 -22.26
N VAL A 343 20.88 -16.23 -21.01
CA VAL A 343 21.88 -15.53 -20.21
C VAL A 343 23.27 -16.05 -20.60
N PRO A 344 24.21 -15.20 -21.04
CA PRO A 344 25.56 -15.64 -21.39
C PRO A 344 26.23 -16.39 -20.24
N GLY A 345 26.78 -17.57 -20.52
CA GLY A 345 27.45 -18.40 -19.51
C GLY A 345 26.55 -19.34 -18.70
N VAL A 346 25.22 -19.30 -18.89
CA VAL A 346 24.27 -20.19 -18.21
C VAL A 346 23.44 -20.96 -19.22
N ARG A 347 23.24 -22.27 -18.98
CA ARG A 347 22.41 -23.11 -19.87
C ARG A 347 20.94 -22.66 -19.80
N PRO A 348 20.24 -22.49 -20.95
CA PRO A 348 18.82 -22.16 -20.97
C PRO A 348 17.97 -23.23 -20.25
N GLY A 349 16.91 -22.81 -19.57
CA GLY A 349 16.01 -23.70 -18.81
C GLY A 349 16.17 -23.57 -17.30
N SER A 350 16.31 -24.70 -16.59
CA SER A 350 16.38 -24.75 -15.12
C SER A 350 17.59 -23.99 -14.55
N SER A 351 18.77 -24.14 -15.16
CA SER A 351 19.98 -23.44 -14.70
C SER A 351 19.84 -21.91 -14.81
N THR A 352 19.12 -21.41 -15.81
CA THR A 352 18.80 -19.98 -15.91
C THR A 352 17.84 -19.53 -14.81
N ALA A 353 16.84 -20.35 -14.47
CA ALA A 353 15.92 -20.06 -13.35
C ALA A 353 16.66 -20.01 -12.01
N GLU A 354 17.56 -20.97 -11.75
CA GLU A 354 18.40 -21.01 -10.55
C GLU A 354 19.31 -19.77 -10.46
N HIS A 355 19.92 -19.38 -11.57
CA HIS A 355 20.77 -18.19 -11.61
C HIS A 355 19.97 -16.90 -11.32
N ILE A 356 18.79 -16.75 -11.92
CA ILE A 356 17.90 -15.61 -11.65
C ILE A 356 17.44 -15.63 -10.19
N SER A 357 17.05 -16.80 -9.66
CA SER A 357 16.63 -16.97 -8.27
C SER A 357 17.75 -16.60 -7.28
N TYR A 358 18.98 -17.03 -7.55
CA TYR A 358 20.15 -16.70 -6.74
C TYR A 358 20.42 -15.19 -6.69
N ILE A 359 20.32 -14.51 -7.85
CA ILE A 359 20.48 -13.05 -7.92
C ILE A 359 19.32 -12.36 -7.19
N LEU A 360 18.09 -12.79 -7.44
CA LEU A 360 16.89 -12.22 -6.86
C LEU A 360 16.92 -12.29 -5.32
N ASN A 361 17.22 -13.44 -4.73
CA ASN A 361 17.26 -13.60 -3.27
C ASN A 361 18.29 -12.69 -2.58
N ARG A 362 19.46 -12.47 -3.21
CA ARG A 362 20.49 -11.56 -2.67
C ARG A 362 20.09 -10.11 -2.72
N ILE A 363 19.46 -9.71 -3.82
CA ILE A 363 18.96 -8.34 -4.00
C ILE A 363 17.79 -8.09 -3.06
N LEU A 364 16.89 -9.05 -2.93
CA LEU A 364 15.73 -8.97 -2.05
C LEU A 364 16.12 -8.83 -0.59
N LEU A 365 17.20 -9.46 -0.14
CA LEU A 365 17.69 -9.28 1.23
C LEU A 365 18.01 -7.80 1.50
N ILE A 366 18.69 -7.13 0.56
CA ILE A 366 19.01 -5.70 0.68
C ILE A 366 17.72 -4.86 0.62
N GLY A 367 16.82 -5.16 -0.30
CA GLY A 367 15.55 -4.46 -0.44
C GLY A 367 14.63 -4.59 0.79
N ALA A 368 14.51 -5.80 1.34
CA ALA A 368 13.70 -6.12 2.51
C ALA A 368 14.27 -5.46 3.78
N LEU A 369 15.59 -5.51 3.97
CA LEU A 369 16.25 -4.85 5.10
C LEU A 369 16.06 -3.33 5.01
N PHE A 370 16.26 -2.75 3.82
CA PHE A 370 16.03 -1.32 3.61
C PHE A 370 14.58 -0.92 3.88
N LEU A 371 13.59 -1.62 3.30
CA LEU A 371 12.17 -1.33 3.52
C LEU A 371 11.78 -1.46 4.99
N GLY A 372 12.24 -2.51 5.66
CA GLY A 372 12.01 -2.71 7.09
C GLY A 372 12.60 -1.56 7.91
N THR A 373 13.84 -1.16 7.63
CA THR A 373 14.49 -0.04 8.33
C THR A 373 13.72 1.26 8.12
N VAL A 374 13.35 1.59 6.88
CA VAL A 374 12.61 2.84 6.61
C VAL A 374 11.21 2.82 7.23
N ALA A 375 10.53 1.67 7.25
CA ALA A 375 9.22 1.54 7.89
C ALA A 375 9.28 1.79 9.41
N VAL A 376 10.39 1.42 10.06
CA VAL A 376 10.60 1.57 11.51
C VAL A 376 11.26 2.90 11.91
N MET A 377 12.00 3.55 11.00
CA MET A 377 12.68 4.82 11.26
C MET A 377 11.82 5.90 11.96
N PRO A 378 10.54 6.13 11.59
CA PRO A 378 9.70 7.11 12.26
C PRO A 378 9.51 6.82 13.75
N PHE A 379 9.32 5.55 14.10
CA PHE A 379 9.17 5.12 15.48
C PHE A 379 10.47 5.33 16.27
N LEU A 380 11.62 5.05 15.66
CA LEU A 380 12.93 5.29 16.30
C LEU A 380 13.19 6.78 16.54
N VAL A 381 12.83 7.64 15.59
CA VAL A 381 12.99 9.09 15.73
C VAL A 381 12.15 9.63 16.87
N GLN A 382 10.94 9.10 17.07
CA GLN A 382 10.08 9.49 18.18
C GLN A 382 10.73 9.20 19.54
N PHE A 383 11.34 8.04 19.73
CA PHE A 383 12.03 7.72 20.99
C PHE A 383 13.18 8.66 21.29
N VAL A 384 13.89 9.15 20.27
CA VAL A 384 15.05 10.02 20.44
C VAL A 384 14.64 11.48 20.62
N THR A 385 13.55 11.91 20.00
CA THR A 385 13.16 13.32 19.97
C THR A 385 12.08 13.69 20.98
N GLU A 386 11.38 12.73 21.60
CA GLU A 386 10.27 12.90 22.56
C GLU A 386 9.09 13.79 22.05
N VAL A 387 9.17 14.27 20.81
CA VAL A 387 8.14 15.11 20.19
C VAL A 387 7.12 14.20 19.49
N THR A 388 5.96 14.04 20.12
CA THR A 388 4.81 13.30 19.58
C THR A 388 4.22 13.94 18.32
N ALA A 389 4.44 15.24 18.11
CA ALA A 389 3.94 15.97 16.93
C ALA A 389 4.46 15.42 15.60
N PHE A 390 5.59 14.71 15.59
CA PHE A 390 6.14 14.12 14.37
C PHE A 390 5.42 12.85 13.89
N GLN A 391 4.64 12.19 14.75
CA GLN A 391 3.82 11.03 14.35
C GLN A 391 2.64 11.42 13.44
N PHE A 392 2.01 12.57 13.70
CA PHE A 392 0.80 13.00 12.97
C PHE A 392 1.13 13.56 11.57
N LEU A 393 2.27 14.25 11.45
CA LEU A 393 2.66 14.95 10.22
C LEU A 393 3.29 14.05 9.15
N LEU A 394 4.05 13.03 9.56
CA LEU A 394 4.74 12.09 8.67
C LEU A 394 4.89 10.73 9.35
N GLY A 395 3.82 9.95 9.44
CA GLY A 395 4.00 8.50 9.55
C GLY A 395 4.89 8.07 8.39
N GLY A 396 6.13 7.63 8.61
CA GLY A 396 7.04 7.35 7.49
C GLY A 396 6.54 6.27 6.55
N THR A 397 5.57 5.47 7.00
CA THR A 397 4.73 4.60 6.17
C THR A 397 3.91 5.39 5.15
N ALA A 398 3.26 6.48 5.55
CA ALA A 398 2.49 7.37 4.67
C ALA A 398 3.39 8.06 3.63
N LEU A 399 4.59 8.51 4.02
CA LEU A 399 5.56 9.09 3.08
C LEU A 399 6.11 8.04 2.11
N LEU A 400 6.42 6.84 2.58
CA LEU A 400 6.79 5.70 1.75
C LEU A 400 5.71 5.39 0.70
N ILE A 401 4.46 5.23 1.14
CA ILE A 401 3.30 5.01 0.27
C ILE A 401 3.19 6.14 -0.74
N MET A 402 3.28 7.40 -0.30
CA MET A 402 3.18 8.58 -1.16
C MET A 402 4.21 8.54 -2.29
N VAL A 403 5.50 8.38 -1.94
CA VAL A 403 6.60 8.43 -2.90
C VAL A 403 6.51 7.28 -3.90
N THR A 404 6.27 6.04 -3.43
CA THR A 404 6.26 4.90 -4.34
C THR A 404 5.04 4.90 -5.26
N VAL A 405 3.85 5.27 -4.77
CA VAL A 405 2.66 5.39 -5.62
C VAL A 405 2.85 6.50 -6.66
N ALA A 406 3.48 7.62 -6.29
CA ALA A 406 3.84 8.67 -7.24
C ALA A 406 4.83 8.16 -8.31
N LEU A 407 5.88 7.42 -7.90
CA LEU A 407 6.86 6.83 -8.84
C LEU A 407 6.20 5.81 -9.78
N GLU A 408 5.34 4.94 -9.26
CA GLU A 408 4.64 3.92 -10.05
C GLU A 408 3.70 4.56 -11.07
N THR A 409 2.90 5.53 -10.64
CA THR A 409 2.00 6.29 -11.52
C THR A 409 2.79 7.01 -12.62
N MET A 410 3.92 7.63 -12.25
CA MET A 410 4.81 8.28 -13.22
C MET A 410 5.43 7.29 -14.22
N ARG A 411 5.80 6.08 -13.78
CA ARG A 411 6.32 5.03 -14.67
C ARG A 411 5.26 4.56 -15.66
N GLN A 412 4.02 4.34 -15.20
CA GLN A 412 2.92 3.91 -16.07
C GLN A 412 2.55 4.99 -17.10
N ILE A 413 2.47 6.25 -16.69
CA ILE A 413 2.21 7.36 -17.61
C ILE A 413 3.32 7.45 -18.67
N ARG A 414 4.60 7.31 -18.26
CA ARG A 414 5.73 7.29 -19.21
C ARG A 414 5.65 6.12 -20.18
N ALA A 415 5.26 4.94 -19.72
CA ALA A 415 5.10 3.77 -20.57
C ALA A 415 4.01 4.00 -21.64
N GLN A 416 2.87 4.59 -21.25
CA GLN A 416 1.81 4.95 -22.20
C GLN A 416 2.25 6.00 -23.22
N LEU A 417 2.96 7.04 -22.78
CA LEU A 417 3.54 8.05 -23.69
C LEU A 417 4.49 7.40 -24.70
N GLN A 418 5.37 6.50 -24.24
CA GLN A 418 6.35 5.85 -25.09
C GLN A 418 5.72 4.87 -26.08
N MET A 419 4.68 4.12 -25.70
CA MET A 419 3.95 3.26 -26.64
C MET A 419 3.33 4.05 -27.78
N ARG A 420 2.82 5.25 -27.49
CA ARG A 420 2.20 6.09 -28.52
C ARG A 420 3.20 6.76 -29.44
N ASP A 421 4.38 7.14 -28.91
CA ASP A 421 5.47 7.64 -29.73
C ASP A 421 5.91 6.56 -30.75
N TYR A 422 5.79 5.26 -30.43
CA TYR A 422 6.03 4.16 -31.38
C TYR A 422 4.99 4.09 -32.52
N ASP A 423 3.71 4.35 -32.25
CA ASP A 423 2.64 4.34 -33.27
C ASP A 423 2.74 5.52 -34.26
N THR A 424 3.52 6.55 -33.92
CA THR A 424 3.63 7.79 -34.71
C THR A 424 4.83 7.77 -35.68
N PHE A 425 5.65 6.70 -35.67
CA PHE A 425 6.84 6.55 -36.53
C PHE A 425 6.65 5.54 -37.67
#